data_AF-A0A4U9TPQ0-F1
#
_entry.id   AF-A0A4U9TPQ0-F1
#
_cell.length_a   1.000
_cell.length_b   1.000
_cell.length_c   1.000
_cell.angle_alpha   90.00
_cell.angle_beta   90.00
_cell.angle_gamma   90.00
#
_symmetry.space_group_name_H-M   'P 1'
#
loop_
_entity.id
_entity.type
_entity.pdbx_description
1 polymer ?
#
loop_
_entity_poly.entity_id
_entity_poly.type
_entity_poly.pdbx_seq_one_letter_code
_entity_poly.pdbx_strand_id
1 'polypeptide(L)'
;MSLQGGMTMTAEGGAMHRAGMAGGTRMLIDTQGVPDVPVRGYGRSSRTNAWGKAVIGDVSSYYRNKASIDVNKLGDNAEATKSVVQATLTEGP
;
A
#
# COMPACT_ATOMS: atom_id res chain seq x y z
N MET A 1 17.21 -11.88 17.12
CA MET A 1 16.59 -10.99 16.12
C MET A 1 15.33 -11.68 15.59
N SER A 2 14.15 -11.08 15.71
CA SER A 2 12.91 -11.60 15.11
C SER A 2 12.41 -10.63 14.04
N LEU A 3 11.90 -11.15 12.93
CA LEU A 3 11.22 -10.37 11.89
C LEU A 3 9.70 -10.53 12.08
N GLN A 4 8.97 -9.42 12.21
CA GLN A 4 7.51 -9.40 12.20
C GLN A 4 7.00 -8.66 10.96
N GLY A 5 6.13 -9.32 10.21
CA GLY A 5 5.55 -8.82 8.97
C GLY A 5 4.37 -9.67 8.53
N GLY A 6 3.69 -9.23 7.48
CA GLY A 6 2.66 -9.98 6.79
C GLY A 6 2.89 -9.94 5.29
N MET A 7 2.15 -10.77 4.58
CA MET A 7 2.08 -10.72 3.12
C MET A 7 0.62 -10.75 2.69
N THR A 8 0.31 -10.04 1.62
CA THR A 8 -0.99 -10.13 0.95
C THR A 8 -0.74 -10.49 -0.51
N MET A 9 -1.50 -11.47 -1.00
CA MET A 9 -1.44 -11.94 -2.39
C MET A 9 -2.84 -12.00 -2.98
N THR A 10 -2.96 -11.60 -4.23
CA THR A 10 -4.14 -11.73 -5.08
C THR A 10 -3.72 -12.33 -6.43
N ALA A 11 -4.66 -12.55 -7.34
CA ALA A 11 -4.33 -13.02 -8.70
C ALA A 11 -3.53 -11.96 -9.49
N GLU A 12 -3.62 -10.70 -9.10
CA GLU A 12 -3.00 -9.53 -9.73
C GLU A 12 -1.64 -9.16 -9.10
N GLY A 13 -1.18 -9.97 -8.14
CA GLY A 13 0.12 -9.83 -7.48
C GLY A 13 0.02 -9.68 -5.97
N GLY A 14 1.13 -9.27 -5.34
CA GLY A 14 1.19 -9.18 -3.90
C GLY A 14 2.41 -8.42 -3.40
N ALA A 15 2.38 -8.10 -2.11
CA ALA A 15 3.51 -7.48 -1.44
C ALA A 15 3.57 -7.90 0.03
N MET A 16 4.79 -7.86 0.57
CA MET A 16 5.01 -7.90 2.01
C MET A 16 4.67 -6.54 2.62
N HIS A 17 4.24 -6.56 3.87
CA HIS A 17 3.96 -5.35 4.64
C HIS A 17 4.32 -5.58 6.12
N ARG A 18 4.35 -4.49 6.87
CA ARG A 18 4.52 -4.54 8.33
C ARG A 18 3.37 -5.35 8.95
N ALA A 19 3.64 -5.98 10.10
CA ALA A 19 2.59 -6.61 10.87
C ALA A 19 1.50 -5.59 11.21
N GLY A 20 0.26 -5.94 10.90
CA GLY A 20 -0.94 -5.18 11.26
C GLY A 20 -1.81 -5.99 12.21
N MET A 21 -3.03 -5.53 12.46
CA MET A 21 -4.02 -6.32 13.19
C MET A 21 -4.45 -7.53 12.34
N ALA A 22 -4.54 -8.71 12.97
CA ALA A 22 -5.14 -9.89 12.36
C ALA A 22 -6.62 -9.60 12.03
N GLY A 23 -7.11 -10.06 10.87
CA GLY A 23 -8.43 -9.68 10.34
C GLY A 23 -8.56 -8.20 9.93
N GLY A 24 -7.50 -7.40 10.08
CA GLY A 24 -7.51 -6.01 9.68
C GLY A 24 -7.64 -5.85 8.17
N THR A 25 -8.37 -4.81 7.76
CA THR A 25 -8.46 -4.37 6.36
C THR A 25 -7.07 -4.07 5.82
N ARG A 26 -6.84 -4.42 4.55
CA ARG A 26 -5.59 -4.15 3.83
C ARG A 26 -5.93 -3.58 2.46
N MET A 27 -5.13 -2.64 1.98
CA MET A 27 -5.24 -2.09 0.63
C MET A 27 -3.99 -2.46 -0.18
N LEU A 28 -4.16 -3.25 -1.24
CA LEU A 28 -3.12 -3.50 -2.24
C LEU A 28 -3.12 -2.34 -3.26
N ILE A 29 -1.96 -1.70 -3.38
CA ILE A 29 -1.70 -0.57 -4.29
C ILE A 29 -0.92 -1.11 -5.48
N ASP A 30 -1.34 -0.70 -6.67
CA ASP A 30 -0.71 -1.03 -7.94
C ASP A 30 -0.27 0.24 -8.66
N THR A 31 1.02 0.34 -8.97
CA THR A 31 1.62 1.44 -9.72
C THR A 31 1.99 1.03 -11.14
N GLN A 32 1.25 0.07 -11.71
CA GLN A 32 1.40 -0.37 -13.10
C GLN A 32 2.82 -0.87 -13.41
N GLY A 33 3.41 -1.58 -12.45
CA GLY A 33 4.76 -2.13 -12.58
C GLY A 33 5.90 -1.17 -12.23
N VAL A 34 5.63 0.09 -11.87
CA VAL A 34 6.69 1.04 -11.49
C VAL A 34 7.17 0.76 -10.06
N PRO A 35 8.42 0.33 -9.86
CA PRO A 35 8.95 0.02 -8.53
C PRO A 35 9.31 1.29 -7.75
N ASP A 36 9.54 1.13 -6.45
CA ASP A 36 10.04 2.18 -5.56
C ASP A 36 9.18 3.47 -5.50
N VAL A 37 7.88 3.35 -5.77
CA VAL A 37 6.93 4.47 -5.63
C VAL A 37 6.59 4.65 -4.15
N PRO A 38 6.79 5.83 -3.55
CA PRO A 38 6.47 6.07 -2.16
C PRO A 38 4.97 6.28 -1.99
N VAL A 39 4.32 5.39 -1.27
CA VAL A 39 2.89 5.44 -0.95
C VAL A 39 2.70 5.75 0.52
N ARG A 40 1.74 6.63 0.82
CA ARG A 40 1.29 7.01 2.17
C ARG A 40 -0.13 6.51 2.40
N GLY A 41 -0.33 5.84 3.54
CA GLY A 41 -1.64 5.59 4.14
C GLY A 41 -1.83 6.50 5.36
N TYR A 42 -2.35 5.95 6.47
CA TYR A 42 -2.54 6.69 7.73
C TYR A 42 -1.28 6.75 8.61
N GLY A 43 -0.30 5.88 8.37
CA GLY A 43 0.95 5.80 9.12
C GLY A 43 2.19 5.97 8.25
N ARG A 44 3.18 5.10 8.48
CA ARG A 44 4.48 5.21 7.80
C ARG A 44 4.33 4.92 6.31
N SER A 45 5.00 5.76 5.51
CA SER A 45 5.11 5.52 4.07
C SER A 45 5.78 4.17 3.79
N SER A 46 5.23 3.46 2.81
CA SER A 46 5.77 2.23 2.24
C SER A 46 6.14 2.47 0.79
N ARG A 47 6.99 1.62 0.22
CA ARG A 47 7.42 1.72 -1.18
C ARG A 47 6.97 0.50 -1.95
N THR A 48 6.62 0.67 -3.23
CA THR A 48 6.26 -0.45 -4.09
C THR A 48 7.45 -1.37 -4.32
N ASN A 49 7.19 -2.67 -4.37
CA ASN A 49 8.19 -3.68 -4.67
C ASN A 49 8.61 -3.65 -6.15
N ALA A 50 9.48 -4.57 -6.55
CA ALA A 50 10.01 -4.68 -7.91
C ALA A 50 8.91 -4.83 -9.01
N TRP A 51 7.69 -5.22 -8.63
CA TRP A 51 6.54 -5.39 -9.53
C TRP A 51 5.52 -4.25 -9.42
N GLY A 52 5.86 -3.15 -8.75
CA GLY A 52 4.97 -2.01 -8.58
C GLY A 52 3.81 -2.26 -7.59
N LYS A 53 3.97 -3.20 -6.64
CA LYS A 53 2.94 -3.51 -5.65
C LYS A 53 3.34 -3.04 -4.25
N ALA A 54 2.41 -2.47 -3.50
CA ALA A 54 2.58 -2.17 -2.08
C ALA A 54 1.30 -2.53 -1.30
N VAL A 55 1.43 -2.93 -0.05
CA VAL A 55 0.26 -3.17 0.82
C VAL A 55 0.28 -2.19 1.98
N ILE A 56 -0.84 -1.52 2.18
CA ILE A 56 -1.12 -0.64 3.31
C ILE A 56 -2.06 -1.38 4.26
N GLY A 57 -1.58 -1.69 5.47
CA GLY A 57 -2.32 -2.49 6.46
C GLY A 57 -2.92 -1.68 7.61
N ASP A 58 -2.62 -0.38 7.68
CA ASP A 58 -3.11 0.58 8.67
C ASP A 58 -4.29 1.37 8.09
N VAL A 59 -5.34 0.66 7.69
CA VAL A 59 -6.58 1.21 7.14
C VAL A 59 -7.77 0.80 8.02
N SER A 60 -8.75 1.69 8.17
CA SER A 60 -9.91 1.49 9.04
C SER A 60 -11.06 0.84 8.27
N SER A 61 -11.54 -0.31 8.74
CA SER A 61 -12.73 -0.99 8.21
C SER A 61 -13.96 -0.08 8.27
N TYR A 62 -14.79 -0.09 7.24
CA TYR A 62 -16.07 0.63 7.14
C TYR A 62 -15.98 2.17 7.16
N TYR A 63 -14.77 2.73 7.15
CA TYR A 63 -14.53 4.17 7.01
C TYR A 63 -13.89 4.49 5.65
N ARG A 64 -13.98 5.77 5.25
CA ARG A 64 -13.27 6.26 4.07
C ARG A 64 -11.77 6.27 4.34
N ASN A 65 -11.03 5.51 3.56
CA ASN A 65 -9.58 5.44 3.58
C ASN A 65 -8.99 6.24 2.41
N LYS A 66 -7.79 6.79 2.61
CA LYS A 66 -7.00 7.46 1.56
C LYS A 66 -5.61 6.85 1.48
N ALA A 67 -5.18 6.55 0.26
CA ALA A 67 -3.78 6.29 -0.05
C ALA A 67 -3.28 7.32 -1.07
N SER A 68 -2.04 7.76 -0.93
CA SER A 68 -1.48 8.77 -1.83
C SER A 68 -0.01 8.58 -2.10
N ILE A 69 0.44 8.95 -3.30
CA ILE A 69 1.85 9.00 -3.67
C ILE A 69 2.48 10.23 -3.02
N ASP A 70 3.61 10.05 -2.33
CA ASP A 70 4.43 11.15 -1.84
C ASP A 70 5.26 11.72 -2.98
N VAL A 71 4.67 12.63 -3.75
CA VAL A 71 5.29 13.23 -4.94
C VAL A 71 6.61 13.94 -4.65
N ASN A 72 6.80 14.43 -3.42
CA ASN A 72 8.06 15.07 -3.00
C ASN A 72 9.21 14.05 -2.82
N LYS A 73 8.89 12.75 -2.78
CA LYS A 73 9.85 11.66 -2.66
C LYS A 73 9.81 10.70 -3.85
N LEU A 74 9.01 11.04 -4.85
CA LEU A 74 8.94 10.31 -6.11
C LEU A 74 10.18 10.68 -6.92
N GLY A 75 10.91 9.68 -7.42
CA GLY A 75 12.09 9.93 -8.24
C GLY A 75 11.73 10.48 -9.62
N ASP A 76 12.72 11.08 -10.28
CA ASP A 76 12.52 11.79 -11.57
C ASP A 76 12.09 10.87 -12.73
N ASN A 77 12.21 9.55 -12.58
CA ASN A 77 11.87 8.56 -13.60
C ASN A 77 10.40 8.09 -13.55
N ALA A 78 9.58 8.68 -12.68
CA ALA A 78 8.18 8.31 -12.53
C ALA A 78 7.29 9.54 -12.40
N GLU A 79 6.13 9.51 -13.08
CA GLU A 79 5.12 10.55 -12.96
C GLU A 79 3.82 9.95 -12.41
N ALA A 80 3.24 10.60 -11.40
CA ALA A 80 1.98 10.21 -10.81
C ALA A 80 0.81 10.97 -11.43
N THR A 81 0.19 10.40 -12.46
CA THR A 81 -1.02 10.99 -13.11
C THR A 81 -2.21 11.05 -12.15
N LYS A 82 -2.29 10.11 -11.20
CA LYS A 82 -3.22 10.13 -10.07
C LYS A 82 -2.45 9.88 -8.78
N SER A 83 -2.28 10.93 -7.98
CA SER A 83 -1.52 10.88 -6.74
C SER A 83 -2.34 10.51 -5.52
N VAL A 84 -3.67 10.48 -5.61
CA VAL A 84 -4.57 10.17 -4.49
C VAL A 84 -5.64 9.19 -4.94
N VAL A 85 -5.82 8.13 -4.16
CA VAL A 85 -6.95 7.20 -4.26
C VAL A 85 -7.68 7.14 -2.93
N GLN A 86 -9.00 6.95 -2.98
CA GLN A 86 -9.84 6.82 -1.80
C GLN A 86 -10.81 5.67 -1.99
N ALA A 87 -11.05 4.92 -0.92
CA ALA A 87 -12.01 3.83 -0.90
C ALA A 87 -12.57 3.63 0.50
N THR A 88 -13.82 3.18 0.58
CA THR A 88 -14.37 2.60 1.80
C THR A 88 -14.25 1.09 1.68
N LEU A 89 -13.61 0.45 2.63
CA LEU A 89 -13.25 -0.97 2.58
C LEU A 89 -13.93 -1.71 3.73
N THR A 90 -14.24 -2.99 3.56
CA THR A 90 -14.75 -3.85 4.63
C THR A 90 -13.60 -4.45 5.44
N GLU A 91 -13.91 -5.08 6.57
CA GLU A 91 -12.93 -5.88 7.30
C GLU A 91 -12.38 -7.02 6.44
N GLY A 92 -11.16 -7.43 6.72
CA GLY A 92 -10.50 -8.53 6.03
C GLY A 92 -10.85 -9.88 6.66
N PRO A 93 -10.69 -10.98 5.91
CA PRO A 93 -10.72 -12.32 6.48
C PRO A 93 -9.53 -12.59 7.43
#